data_AF-A0AAD5SV11-F1
#
_entry.id   AF-A0AAD5SV11-F1
#
_cell.length_a   1.000
_cell.length_b   1.000
_cell.length_c   1.000
_cell.angle_alpha   90.00
_cell.angle_beta   90.00
_cell.angle_gamma   90.00
#
_symmetry.space_group_name_H-M   'P 1'
#
loop_
_entity.id
_entity.type
_entity.pdbx_description
1 polymer ?
#
loop_
_entity_poly.entity_id
_entity_poly.type
_entity_poly.pdbx_seq_one_letter_code
_entity_poly.pdbx_strand_id
1 'polypeptide(L)'
;MIQKEKLFAHLLPPTRLKKGDPAIRINDRIIHNPKYEIAKFVGKYLPSSVDYTTANWVQVENLYNPTPTSTDIDTSLNNYLPTLIAWKAKLEEREKKRDIKQSLAPDELENEKQNELLLRRERIIATNQILKIATKNKDTIGKWMMRPNIRSVDGVWRYIASATVRGELGCSAIVSTTGGPNSHLMCIYCTDFNDVAHVEHVLRQIKSYNLEVHEGFKPDVFSTIGREWDLEPTIHNNILAKVFPYSVVRIND
;
A
#
# COMPACT_ATOMS: atom_id res chain seq x y z
N MET A 1 -24.57 -19.85 2.46
CA MET A 1 -23.73 -20.42 3.54
C MET A 1 -22.35 -20.95 3.07
N ILE A 2 -22.06 -21.01 1.76
CA ILE A 2 -20.89 -21.75 1.22
C ILE A 2 -19.67 -20.84 0.90
N GLN A 3 -19.78 -19.51 1.00
CA GLN A 3 -18.69 -18.58 0.64
C GLN A 3 -17.67 -18.30 1.76
N LYS A 4 -17.94 -18.71 3.02
CA LYS A 4 -17.14 -18.31 4.20
C LYS A 4 -15.88 -19.16 4.45
N GLU A 5 -15.78 -20.37 3.90
CA GLU A 5 -14.67 -21.28 4.21
C GLU A 5 -13.48 -21.16 3.25
N LYS A 6 -13.63 -20.46 2.12
CA LYS A 6 -12.55 -20.27 1.12
C LYS A 6 -11.63 -19.07 1.38
N LEU A 7 -11.97 -18.18 2.33
CA LEU A 7 -11.23 -16.93 2.55
C LEU A 7 -9.78 -17.11 3.02
N PHE A 8 -9.40 -18.30 3.51
CA PHE A 8 -8.10 -18.53 4.14
C PHE A 8 -7.32 -19.74 3.57
N ALA A 9 -7.79 -20.33 2.46
CA ALA A 9 -7.23 -21.59 1.94
C ALA A 9 -5.81 -21.48 1.35
N HIS A 10 -5.33 -20.28 1.10
CA HIS A 10 -4.04 -19.96 0.45
C HIS A 10 -2.96 -19.50 1.43
N LEU A 11 -3.27 -19.52 2.73
CA LEU A 11 -2.38 -19.07 3.79
C LEU A 11 -1.89 -20.29 4.59
N LEU A 12 -0.62 -20.24 5.08
CA LEU A 12 -0.04 -21.28 5.94
C LEU A 12 -1.02 -21.66 7.07
N PRO A 13 -1.08 -22.94 7.48
CA PRO A 13 -2.11 -23.41 8.39
C PRO A 13 -2.13 -22.54 9.65
N PRO A 14 -3.30 -21.97 10.00
CA PRO A 14 -3.35 -20.99 11.06
C PRO A 14 -2.86 -21.60 12.36
N THR A 15 -1.97 -20.89 13.06
CA THR A 15 -1.58 -21.32 14.41
C THR A 15 -2.84 -21.30 15.26
N ARG A 16 -3.26 -22.46 15.77
CA ARG A 16 -4.54 -22.62 16.47
C ARG A 16 -4.54 -21.72 17.72
N LEU A 17 -5.20 -20.57 17.61
CA LEU A 17 -5.52 -19.73 18.76
C LEU A 17 -6.53 -20.47 19.66
N LYS A 18 -6.59 -20.08 20.94
CA LYS A 18 -7.48 -20.71 21.93
C LYS A 18 -8.93 -20.73 21.39
N LYS A 19 -9.70 -21.78 21.74
CA LYS A 19 -11.13 -21.83 21.39
C LYS A 19 -11.84 -20.56 21.90
N GLY A 20 -12.62 -19.91 21.05
CA GLY A 20 -13.30 -18.64 21.38
C GLY A 20 -12.51 -17.37 21.02
N ASP A 21 -11.30 -17.49 20.46
CA ASP A 21 -10.53 -16.33 20.05
C ASP A 21 -11.16 -15.63 18.82
N PRO A 22 -11.44 -14.30 18.87
CA PRO A 22 -11.98 -13.57 17.72
C PRO A 22 -10.97 -13.35 16.58
N ALA A 23 -9.75 -13.89 16.69
CA ALA A 23 -8.73 -13.83 15.65
C ALA A 23 -8.37 -15.20 15.06
N ILE A 24 -7.72 -15.16 13.91
CA ILE A 24 -6.95 -16.23 13.28
C ILE A 24 -5.52 -15.70 13.16
N ARG A 25 -4.51 -16.54 13.43
CA ARG A 25 -3.11 -16.17 13.27
C ARG A 25 -2.50 -16.83 12.05
N ILE A 26 -1.90 -16.02 11.19
CA ILE A 26 -1.25 -16.46 9.95
C ILE A 26 0.06 -15.69 9.84
N ASN A 27 1.19 -16.40 9.83
CA ASN A 27 2.52 -15.80 9.84
C ASN A 27 2.69 -14.80 11.00
N ASP A 28 3.09 -13.58 10.67
CA ASP A 28 3.27 -12.43 11.55
C ASP A 28 1.98 -11.60 11.73
N ARG A 29 0.82 -12.12 11.33
CA ARG A 29 -0.45 -11.38 11.32
C ARG A 29 -1.51 -11.97 12.26
N ILE A 30 -2.20 -11.07 12.94
CA ILE A 30 -3.45 -11.34 13.67
C ILE A 30 -4.60 -10.85 12.80
N ILE A 31 -5.43 -11.76 12.33
CA ILE A 31 -6.50 -11.46 11.36
C ILE A 31 -7.85 -11.68 12.04
N HIS A 32 -8.81 -10.79 11.83
CA HIS A 32 -10.17 -10.96 12.34
C HIS A 32 -10.80 -12.26 11.82
N ASN A 33 -11.35 -13.04 12.75
CA ASN A 33 -12.13 -14.22 12.42
C ASN A 33 -13.60 -13.82 12.17
N PRO A 34 -14.11 -13.95 10.94
CA PRO A 34 -15.46 -13.50 10.60
C PRO A 34 -16.59 -14.30 11.27
N LYS A 35 -16.26 -15.36 12.03
CA LYS A 35 -17.19 -16.06 12.92
C LYS A 35 -17.58 -15.25 14.16
N TYR A 36 -16.82 -14.21 14.50
CA TYR A 36 -17.05 -13.36 15.67
C TYR A 36 -17.30 -11.92 15.26
N GLU A 37 -18.04 -11.19 16.09
CA GLU A 37 -18.28 -9.76 15.91
C GLU A 37 -16.96 -8.97 15.91
N ILE A 38 -16.85 -7.99 15.01
CA ILE A 38 -15.67 -7.14 14.89
C ILE A 38 -15.35 -6.41 16.20
N ALA A 39 -16.36 -6.03 16.97
CA ALA A 39 -16.20 -5.37 18.28
C ALA A 39 -15.37 -6.22 19.27
N LYS A 40 -15.53 -7.55 19.26
CA LYS A 40 -14.73 -8.45 20.12
C LYS A 40 -13.27 -8.48 19.68
N PHE A 41 -13.02 -8.44 18.37
CA PHE A 41 -11.68 -8.42 17.82
C PHE A 41 -10.95 -7.11 18.11
N VAL A 42 -11.54 -5.96 17.76
CA VAL A 42 -10.92 -4.65 18.01
C VAL A 42 -10.87 -4.26 19.49
N GLY A 43 -11.69 -4.90 20.34
CA GLY A 43 -11.59 -4.76 21.79
C GLY A 43 -10.42 -5.54 22.41
N LYS A 44 -9.94 -6.59 21.73
CA LYS A 44 -8.88 -7.48 22.23
C LYS A 44 -7.52 -7.23 21.57
N TYR A 45 -7.50 -6.91 20.28
CA TYR A 45 -6.28 -6.76 19.46
C TYR A 45 -6.09 -5.31 19.03
N LEU A 46 -5.61 -4.51 19.98
CA LEU A 46 -5.31 -3.09 19.77
C LEU A 46 -3.88 -2.91 19.24
N PRO A 47 -3.65 -2.11 18.19
CA PRO A 47 -2.32 -1.88 17.63
C PRO A 47 -1.33 -1.32 18.64
N SER A 48 -1.79 -0.49 19.58
CA SER A 48 -0.98 0.06 20.66
C SER A 48 -0.53 -0.98 21.70
N SER A 49 -1.25 -2.10 21.82
CA SER A 49 -1.11 -3.08 22.90
C SER A 49 -0.47 -4.39 22.43
N VAL A 50 -0.62 -4.73 21.15
CA VAL A 50 0.07 -5.88 20.55
C VAL A 50 1.50 -5.46 20.25
N ASP A 51 2.47 -6.17 20.82
CA ASP A 51 3.89 -5.94 20.57
C ASP A 51 4.32 -6.53 19.22
N TYR A 52 5.22 -5.85 18.52
CA TYR A 52 5.77 -6.28 17.23
C TYR A 52 6.36 -7.71 17.27
N THR A 53 6.97 -8.12 18.37
CA THR A 53 7.48 -9.50 18.53
C THR A 53 6.38 -10.55 18.61
N THR A 54 5.17 -10.14 19.01
CA THR A 54 3.99 -11.01 19.05
C THR A 54 3.37 -11.14 17.67
N ALA A 55 3.16 -10.02 16.98
CA ALA A 55 2.69 -9.98 15.61
C ALA A 55 3.07 -8.63 15.02
N ASN A 56 3.45 -8.59 13.75
CA ASN A 56 3.80 -7.34 13.08
C ASN A 56 2.55 -6.56 12.66
N TRP A 57 1.44 -7.27 12.43
CA TRP A 57 0.24 -6.70 11.83
C TRP A 57 -1.05 -7.19 12.46
N VAL A 58 -2.03 -6.30 12.55
CA VAL A 58 -3.43 -6.61 12.82
C VAL A 58 -4.24 -6.32 11.56
N GLN A 59 -5.08 -7.25 11.11
CA GLN A 59 -5.74 -7.21 9.82
C GLN A 59 -7.23 -7.53 9.92
N VAL A 60 -8.02 -6.92 9.04
CA VAL A 60 -9.41 -7.32 8.75
C VAL A 60 -9.64 -7.41 7.25
N GLU A 61 -10.58 -8.27 6.86
CA GLU A 61 -11.03 -8.39 5.47
C GLU A 61 -12.44 -7.81 5.33
N ASN A 62 -12.71 -7.23 4.17
CA ASN A 62 -14.05 -6.87 3.74
C ASN A 62 -14.83 -8.15 3.42
N LEU A 63 -15.97 -8.36 4.08
CA LEU A 63 -16.75 -9.59 3.93
C LEU A 63 -17.58 -9.65 2.63
N TYR A 64 -17.76 -8.51 1.96
CA TYR A 64 -18.54 -8.38 0.73
C TYR A 64 -17.65 -8.31 -0.51
N ASN A 65 -16.45 -7.76 -0.37
CA ASN A 65 -15.45 -7.68 -1.43
C ASN A 65 -14.06 -8.04 -0.88
N PRO A 66 -13.81 -9.32 -0.54
CA PRO A 66 -12.54 -9.74 0.05
C PRO A 66 -11.40 -9.58 -0.95
N THR A 67 -10.19 -9.49 -0.42
CA THR A 67 -8.97 -9.49 -1.24
C THR A 67 -8.97 -10.71 -2.19
N PRO A 68 -8.70 -10.55 -3.50
CA PRO A 68 -8.67 -11.66 -4.45
C PRO A 68 -7.72 -12.78 -3.98
N THR A 69 -8.15 -14.03 -4.09
CA THR A 69 -7.33 -15.19 -3.71
C THR A 69 -6.16 -15.36 -4.69
N SER A 70 -4.96 -15.66 -4.17
CA SER A 70 -3.68 -15.62 -4.90
C SER A 70 -3.50 -16.61 -6.07
N THR A 71 -4.53 -17.35 -6.48
CA THR A 71 -4.39 -18.44 -7.46
C THR A 71 -4.17 -17.96 -8.89
N ASP A 72 -4.51 -16.70 -9.18
CA ASP A 72 -4.45 -16.12 -10.53
C ASP A 72 -3.48 -14.92 -10.65
N ILE A 73 -2.82 -14.54 -9.56
CA ILE A 73 -1.97 -13.34 -9.50
C ILE A 73 -0.51 -13.77 -9.68
N ASP A 74 0.10 -13.38 -10.79
CA ASP A 74 1.54 -13.58 -11.02
C ASP A 74 2.32 -12.32 -10.60
N THR A 75 2.61 -12.22 -9.30
CA THR A 75 3.40 -11.14 -8.70
C THR A 75 4.91 -11.37 -8.84
N SER A 76 5.38 -12.23 -9.74
CA SER A 76 6.81 -12.54 -9.86
C SER A 76 7.61 -11.31 -10.30
N LEU A 77 8.68 -10.97 -9.57
CA LEU A 77 9.62 -9.90 -9.95
C LEU A 77 10.14 -10.09 -11.39
N ASN A 78 10.27 -11.35 -11.84
CA ASN A 78 10.75 -11.70 -13.17
C ASN A 78 9.89 -11.10 -14.29
N ASN A 79 8.60 -10.86 -14.05
CA ASN A 79 7.72 -10.22 -15.03
C ASN A 79 8.11 -8.77 -15.31
N TYR A 80 8.77 -8.13 -14.34
CA TYR A 80 9.11 -6.72 -14.36
C TYR A 80 10.59 -6.47 -14.69
N LEU A 81 11.46 -7.46 -14.48
CA LEU A 81 12.92 -7.35 -14.66
C LEU A 81 13.35 -6.73 -15.99
N PRO A 82 12.81 -7.12 -17.17
CA PRO A 82 13.24 -6.53 -18.44
C PRO A 82 13.05 -5.01 -18.49
N THR A 83 11.89 -4.52 -18.02
CA THR A 83 11.58 -3.09 -17.94
C THR A 83 12.47 -2.38 -16.92
N LEU A 84 12.67 -3.01 -15.76
CA LEU A 84 13.49 -2.48 -14.68
C LEU A 84 14.97 -2.35 -15.06
N ILE A 85 15.54 -3.35 -15.72
CA ILE A 85 16.91 -3.33 -16.23
C ILE A 85 17.08 -2.25 -17.30
N ALA A 86 16.14 -2.14 -18.24
CA ALA A 86 16.17 -1.10 -19.26
C ALA A 86 16.10 0.32 -18.65
N TRP A 87 15.33 0.51 -17.58
CA TRP A 87 15.27 1.76 -16.82
C TRP A 87 16.60 2.08 -16.13
N LYS A 88 17.20 1.12 -15.41
CA LYS A 88 18.51 1.32 -14.77
C LYS A 88 19.60 1.66 -15.79
N ALA A 89 19.64 0.97 -16.92
CA ALA A 89 20.60 1.26 -17.98
C ALA A 89 20.47 2.71 -18.50
N LYS A 90 19.25 3.22 -18.65
CA LYS A 90 18.99 4.62 -19.02
C LYS A 90 19.41 5.62 -17.95
N LEU A 91 19.21 5.29 -16.67
CA LEU A 91 19.68 6.10 -15.55
C LEU A 91 21.21 6.22 -15.58
N GLU A 92 21.91 5.07 -15.62
CA GLU A 92 23.38 5.02 -15.65
C GLU A 92 23.98 5.74 -16.86
N GLU A 93 23.38 5.60 -18.06
CA GLU A 93 23.84 6.30 -19.26
C GLU A 93 23.77 7.82 -19.08
N ARG A 94 22.75 8.31 -18.36
CA ARG A 94 22.56 9.73 -18.13
C ARG A 94 23.44 10.29 -17.04
N GLU A 95 23.65 9.54 -15.96
CA GLU A 95 24.63 9.91 -14.92
C GLU A 95 26.02 10.09 -15.54
N LYS A 96 26.45 9.14 -16.39
CA LYS A 96 27.72 9.26 -17.15
C LYS A 96 27.76 10.51 -18.04
N LYS A 97 26.68 10.81 -18.77
CA LYS A 97 26.59 12.02 -19.63
C LYS A 97 26.63 13.32 -18.81
N ARG A 98 26.06 13.31 -17.60
CA ARG A 98 26.08 14.45 -16.67
C ARG A 98 27.50 14.73 -16.18
N ASP A 99 28.21 13.70 -15.73
CA ASP A 99 29.57 13.84 -15.22
C ASP A 99 30.53 14.38 -16.29
N ILE A 100 30.37 13.92 -17.55
CA ILE A 100 31.12 14.46 -18.71
C ILE A 100 30.78 15.95 -18.95
N LYS A 101 29.50 16.34 -18.94
CA LYS A 101 29.08 17.73 -19.19
C LYS A 101 29.48 18.70 -18.08
N GLN A 102 29.42 18.28 -16.80
CA GLN A 102 29.86 19.13 -15.68
C GLN A 102 31.35 19.48 -15.78
N SER A 103 32.17 18.64 -16.42
CA SER A 103 33.57 18.97 -16.69
C SER A 103 33.80 20.00 -17.80
N LEU A 104 32.77 20.45 -18.54
CA LEU A 104 32.92 21.15 -19.82
C LEU A 104 32.26 22.55 -19.95
N ALA A 105 31.40 23.06 -19.05
CA ALA A 105 30.79 24.40 -19.25
C ALA A 105 30.16 25.10 -18.01
N PRO A 106 30.02 26.45 -18.00
CA PRO A 106 29.69 27.29 -16.83
C PRO A 106 28.20 27.66 -16.65
N ASP A 107 27.30 27.25 -17.56
CA ASP A 107 25.84 27.46 -17.41
C ASP A 107 25.19 26.19 -16.83
N GLU A 108 25.46 25.97 -15.54
CA GLU A 108 25.21 24.73 -14.83
C GLU A 108 23.71 24.53 -14.53
N LEU A 109 22.99 25.60 -14.18
CA LEU A 109 21.65 25.51 -13.59
C LEU A 109 20.52 25.16 -14.58
N GLU A 110 20.51 25.73 -15.79
CA GLU A 110 19.47 25.42 -16.79
C GLU A 110 19.65 24.01 -17.36
N ASN A 111 20.90 23.59 -17.57
CA ASN A 111 21.22 22.23 -18.01
C ASN A 111 20.81 21.18 -16.96
N GLU A 112 20.98 21.46 -15.68
CA GLU A 112 20.53 20.59 -14.59
C GLU A 112 19.01 20.43 -14.57
N LYS A 113 18.25 21.53 -14.67
CA LYS A 113 16.77 21.48 -14.73
C LYS A 113 16.27 20.68 -15.92
N GLN A 114 16.86 20.85 -17.10
CA GLN A 114 16.48 20.08 -18.29
C GLN A 114 16.78 18.59 -18.12
N ASN A 115 17.92 18.24 -17.53
CA ASN A 115 18.27 16.84 -17.26
C ASN A 115 17.31 16.20 -16.26
N GLU A 116 16.96 16.90 -15.18
CA GLU A 116 16.00 16.46 -14.17
C GLU A 116 14.62 16.22 -14.79
N LEU A 117 14.12 17.17 -15.60
CA LEU A 117 12.84 17.04 -16.30
C LEU A 117 12.82 15.80 -17.21
N LEU A 118 13.90 15.55 -17.94
CA LEU A 118 13.99 14.39 -18.80
C LEU A 118 14.09 13.09 -17.98
N LEU A 119 14.80 13.07 -16.85
CA LEU A 119 14.89 11.89 -15.97
C LEU A 119 13.52 11.57 -15.37
N ARG A 120 12.78 12.61 -14.94
CA ARG A 120 11.41 12.49 -14.46
C ARG A 120 10.49 11.90 -15.53
N ARG A 121 10.61 12.33 -16.79
CA ARG A 121 9.85 11.75 -17.91
C ARG A 121 10.13 10.26 -18.11
N GLU A 122 11.40 9.86 -18.13
CA GLU A 122 11.78 8.45 -18.28
C GLU A 122 11.30 7.59 -17.09
N ARG A 123 11.37 8.14 -15.86
CA ARG A 123 10.83 7.50 -14.66
C ARG A 123 9.33 7.24 -14.81
N ILE A 124 8.56 8.25 -15.25
CA ILE A 124 7.13 8.12 -15.50
C ILE A 124 6.84 7.06 -16.58
N ILE A 125 7.64 6.99 -17.64
CA ILE A 125 7.50 5.97 -18.69
C ILE A 125 7.72 4.57 -18.10
N ALA A 126 8.79 4.37 -17.33
CA ALA A 126 9.08 3.09 -16.67
C ALA A 126 7.96 2.70 -15.71
N THR A 127 7.52 3.61 -14.83
CA THR A 127 6.38 3.41 -13.92
C THR A 127 5.12 2.98 -14.67
N ASN A 128 4.77 3.65 -15.77
CA ASN A 128 3.59 3.31 -16.57
C ASN A 128 3.72 1.93 -17.26
N GLN A 129 4.92 1.55 -17.69
CA GLN A 129 5.15 0.21 -18.25
C GLN A 129 4.98 -0.88 -17.19
N ILE A 130 5.50 -0.67 -15.98
CA ILE A 130 5.29 -1.57 -14.85
C ILE A 130 3.81 -1.75 -14.53
N LEU A 131 3.05 -0.66 -14.43
CA LEU A 131 1.60 -0.73 -14.14
C LEU A 131 0.81 -1.47 -15.24
N LYS A 132 1.22 -1.33 -16.51
CA LYS A 132 0.62 -2.08 -17.62
C LYS A 132 0.90 -3.58 -17.51
N ILE A 133 2.13 -3.97 -17.16
CA ILE A 133 2.49 -5.37 -16.92
C ILE A 133 1.69 -5.92 -15.74
N ALA A 134 1.63 -5.16 -14.64
CA ALA A 134 0.88 -5.54 -13.44
C ALA A 134 -0.61 -5.75 -13.76
N THR A 135 -1.20 -4.86 -14.55
CA THR A 135 -2.59 -5.01 -15.04
C THR A 135 -2.78 -6.27 -15.87
N LYS A 136 -1.87 -6.56 -16.81
CA LYS A 136 -1.91 -7.78 -17.63
C LYS A 136 -1.83 -9.06 -16.79
N ASN A 137 -1.05 -9.00 -15.70
CA ASN A 137 -0.82 -10.12 -14.79
C ASN A 137 -1.83 -10.18 -13.63
N LYS A 138 -2.85 -9.30 -13.63
CA LYS A 138 -3.84 -9.14 -12.55
C LYS A 138 -3.24 -8.77 -11.19
N ASP A 139 -2.00 -8.28 -11.14
CA ASP A 139 -1.32 -7.73 -9.96
C ASP A 139 -1.72 -6.27 -9.75
N THR A 140 -3.02 -6.05 -9.54
CA THR A 140 -3.64 -4.71 -9.54
C THR A 140 -3.97 -4.18 -8.16
N ILE A 141 -3.68 -4.94 -7.11
CA ILE A 141 -3.93 -4.52 -5.74
C ILE A 141 -3.05 -3.31 -5.40
N GLY A 142 -3.57 -2.40 -4.60
CA GLY A 142 -2.79 -1.34 -3.99
C GLY A 142 -3.46 -0.80 -2.74
N LYS A 143 -2.86 0.21 -2.13
CA LYS A 143 -3.29 0.68 -0.81
C LYS A 143 -3.16 2.18 -0.64
N TRP A 144 -4.12 2.77 0.06
CA TRP A 144 -3.94 4.04 0.75
C TRP A 144 -3.15 3.81 2.03
N MET A 145 -2.27 4.75 2.38
CA MET A 145 -1.39 4.64 3.55
C MET A 145 -1.56 5.86 4.45
N MET A 146 -1.62 5.63 5.76
CA MET A 146 -1.71 6.69 6.76
C MET A 146 -0.98 6.28 8.04
N ARG A 147 -0.55 7.26 8.83
CA ARG A 147 0.14 7.04 10.10
C ARG A 147 -0.56 7.79 11.23
N PRO A 148 -1.57 7.19 11.88
CA PRO A 148 -2.21 7.79 13.04
C PRO A 148 -1.20 8.03 14.18
N ASN A 149 -1.43 9.07 14.97
CA ASN A 149 -0.64 9.30 16.18
C ASN A 149 -0.89 8.16 17.19
N ILE A 150 0.12 7.80 17.98
CA ILE A 150 0.04 6.77 19.03
C ILE A 150 -1.15 6.93 19.98
N ARG A 151 -1.55 8.16 20.30
CA ARG A 151 -2.71 8.43 21.19
C ARG A 151 -4.06 8.12 20.53
N SER A 152 -4.09 8.11 19.20
CA SER A 152 -5.32 7.97 18.39
C SER A 152 -5.40 6.65 17.64
N VAL A 153 -4.30 5.90 17.52
CA VAL A 153 -4.19 4.73 16.64
C VAL A 153 -5.27 3.68 16.90
N ASP A 154 -5.58 3.42 18.17
CA ASP A 154 -6.60 2.43 18.56
C ASP A 154 -8.01 2.89 18.18
N GLY A 155 -8.31 4.18 18.37
CA GLY A 155 -9.58 4.78 17.97
C GLY A 155 -9.76 4.73 16.46
N VAL A 156 -8.74 5.18 15.72
CA VAL A 156 -8.73 5.14 14.25
C VAL A 156 -8.88 3.70 13.74
N TRP A 157 -8.15 2.75 14.34
CA TRP A 157 -8.23 1.34 13.95
C TRP A 157 -9.61 0.75 14.17
N ARG A 158 -10.27 1.03 15.30
CA ARG A 158 -11.65 0.57 15.56
C ARG A 158 -12.61 1.02 14.46
N TYR A 159 -12.49 2.27 14.01
CA TYR A 159 -13.31 2.79 12.92
C TYR A 159 -13.01 2.11 11.59
N ILE A 160 -11.75 2.15 11.15
CA ILE A 160 -11.31 1.58 9.88
C ILE A 160 -11.65 0.10 9.81
N ALA A 161 -11.30 -0.68 10.85
CA ALA A 161 -11.57 -2.10 10.88
C ALA A 161 -13.07 -2.43 10.79
N SER A 162 -13.90 -1.68 11.52
CA SER A 162 -15.35 -1.88 11.48
C SER A 162 -15.96 -1.50 10.14
N ALA A 163 -15.54 -0.37 9.55
CA ALA A 163 -16.00 0.08 8.24
C ALA A 163 -15.57 -0.87 7.11
N THR A 164 -14.32 -1.37 7.14
CA THR A 164 -13.85 -2.39 6.20
C THR A 164 -14.67 -3.67 6.28
N VAL A 165 -14.91 -4.21 7.48
CA VAL A 165 -15.72 -5.43 7.65
C VAL A 165 -17.16 -5.25 7.16
N ARG A 166 -17.72 -4.04 7.29
CA ARG A 166 -19.06 -3.69 6.76
C ARG A 166 -19.08 -3.45 5.25
N GLY A 167 -17.92 -3.43 4.58
CA GLY A 167 -17.82 -3.22 3.14
C GLY A 167 -17.87 -1.77 2.69
N GLU A 168 -17.65 -0.82 3.59
CA GLU A 168 -17.69 0.62 3.31
C GLU A 168 -16.34 1.18 2.85
N LEU A 169 -15.26 0.43 3.10
CA LEU A 169 -13.92 0.74 2.64
C LEU A 169 -13.49 -0.32 1.61
N GLY A 170 -12.20 -0.32 1.28
CA GLY A 170 -11.65 -1.27 0.32
C GLY A 170 -11.68 -2.73 0.78
N CYS A 171 -10.94 -3.60 0.11
CA CYS A 171 -11.05 -5.06 0.29
C CYS A 171 -10.45 -5.59 1.59
N SER A 172 -9.50 -4.88 2.16
CA SER A 172 -8.93 -5.19 3.47
C SER A 172 -8.31 -3.96 4.11
N ALA A 173 -8.08 -4.03 5.41
CA ALA A 173 -7.32 -3.04 6.14
C ALA A 173 -6.36 -3.72 7.09
N ILE A 174 -5.17 -3.13 7.23
CA ILE A 174 -4.12 -3.65 8.08
C ILE A 174 -3.45 -2.50 8.82
N VAL A 175 -2.98 -2.75 10.04
CA VAL A 175 -2.24 -1.78 10.84
C VAL A 175 -1.07 -2.47 11.52
N SER A 176 0.09 -1.83 11.49
CA SER A 176 1.28 -2.35 12.14
C SER A 176 1.18 -2.12 13.66
N THR A 177 1.67 -3.09 14.40
CA THR A 177 1.72 -3.11 15.86
C THR A 177 2.81 -2.21 16.43
N THR A 178 2.81 -2.01 17.76
CA THR A 178 3.75 -1.12 18.44
C THR A 178 5.14 -1.74 18.58
N GLY A 179 6.18 -0.91 18.68
CA GLY A 179 7.57 -1.33 18.94
C GLY A 179 8.37 -1.75 17.70
N GLY A 180 7.77 -1.68 16.50
CA GLY A 180 8.42 -2.04 15.23
C GLY A 180 8.83 -0.84 14.36
N PRO A 181 9.59 -1.07 13.27
CA PRO A 181 10.09 -0.01 12.39
C PRO A 181 8.98 0.75 11.65
N ASN A 182 7.81 0.13 11.50
CA ASN A 182 6.66 0.73 10.84
C ASN A 182 5.56 1.15 11.80
N SER A 183 5.80 1.16 13.11
CA SER A 183 4.79 1.38 14.16
C SER A 183 3.68 2.35 13.75
N HIS A 184 2.44 1.86 13.83
CA HIS A 184 1.21 2.55 13.47
C HIS A 184 1.04 2.95 11.98
N LEU A 185 1.79 2.38 11.04
CA LEU A 185 1.41 2.41 9.63
C LEU A 185 0.10 1.65 9.45
N MET A 186 -0.89 2.33 8.89
CA MET A 186 -2.19 1.76 8.55
C MET A 186 -2.40 1.82 7.05
N CYS A 187 -2.83 0.70 6.47
CA CYS A 187 -3.09 0.60 5.03
C CYS A 187 -4.53 0.13 4.79
N ILE A 188 -5.21 0.77 3.85
CA ILE A 188 -6.53 0.37 3.35
C ILE A 188 -6.37 -0.04 1.89
N TYR A 189 -6.63 -1.31 1.60
CA TYR A 189 -6.36 -1.92 0.29
C TYR A 189 -7.53 -1.79 -0.66
N CYS A 190 -7.26 -1.53 -1.94
CA CYS A 190 -8.21 -1.62 -3.04
C CYS A 190 -7.79 -2.78 -3.95
N THR A 191 -8.77 -3.48 -4.53
CA THR A 191 -8.52 -4.69 -5.35
C THR A 191 -7.87 -4.38 -6.69
N ASP A 192 -8.18 -3.22 -7.28
CA ASP A 192 -7.69 -2.82 -8.59
C ASP A 192 -7.39 -1.31 -8.58
N PHE A 193 -6.13 -0.96 -8.79
CA PHE A 193 -5.70 0.43 -8.88
C PHE A 193 -6.16 1.12 -10.18
N ASN A 194 -6.65 0.38 -11.17
CA ASN A 194 -7.23 0.95 -12.39
C ASN A 194 -8.68 1.39 -12.19
N ASP A 195 -9.38 0.87 -11.16
CA ASP A 195 -10.70 1.35 -10.76
C ASP A 195 -10.57 2.67 -9.98
N VAL A 196 -10.31 3.73 -10.72
CA VAL A 196 -10.16 5.10 -10.21
C VAL A 196 -11.38 5.54 -9.39
N ALA A 197 -12.59 5.12 -9.79
CA ALA A 197 -13.82 5.48 -9.09
C ALA A 197 -13.86 4.83 -7.69
N HIS A 198 -13.53 3.55 -7.60
CA HIS A 198 -13.45 2.85 -6.32
C HIS A 198 -12.30 3.36 -5.44
N VAL A 199 -11.11 3.60 -6.02
CA VAL A 199 -9.96 4.17 -5.30
C VAL A 199 -10.29 5.55 -4.72
N GLU A 200 -10.95 6.42 -5.49
CA GLU A 200 -11.43 7.72 -5.00
C GLU A 200 -12.53 7.56 -3.94
N HIS A 201 -13.48 6.64 -4.16
CA HIS A 201 -14.56 6.37 -3.21
C HIS A 201 -14.02 6.00 -1.83
N VAL A 202 -13.07 5.05 -1.75
CA VAL A 202 -12.44 4.64 -0.48
C VAL A 202 -11.78 5.84 0.20
N LEU A 203 -11.08 6.69 -0.55
CA LEU A 203 -10.43 7.88 0.02
C LEU A 203 -11.46 8.89 0.59
N ARG A 204 -12.58 9.08 -0.11
CA ARG A 204 -13.68 9.95 0.36
C ARG A 204 -14.38 9.38 1.59
N GLN A 205 -14.54 8.06 1.67
CA GLN A 205 -15.07 7.41 2.87
C GLN A 205 -14.14 7.61 4.06
N ILE A 206 -12.83 7.44 3.90
CA ILE A 206 -11.84 7.76 4.96
C ILE A 206 -12.00 9.21 5.42
N LYS A 207 -12.12 10.17 4.49
CA LYS A 207 -12.36 11.58 4.82
C LYS A 207 -13.67 11.80 5.58
N SER A 208 -14.74 11.08 5.24
CA SER A 208 -16.04 11.21 5.92
C SER A 208 -15.99 10.80 7.39
N TYR A 209 -15.02 9.96 7.76
CA TYR A 209 -14.70 9.60 9.14
C TYR A 209 -13.78 10.61 9.85
N ASN A 210 -13.52 11.76 9.24
CA ASN A 210 -12.63 12.80 9.74
C ASN A 210 -11.19 12.31 9.98
N LEU A 211 -10.75 11.40 9.10
CA LEU A 211 -9.41 10.84 9.09
C LEU A 211 -8.62 11.41 7.91
N GLU A 212 -7.32 11.64 8.10
CA GLU A 212 -6.45 12.27 7.10
C GLU A 212 -5.48 11.26 6.47
N VAL A 213 -5.41 11.30 5.14
CA VAL A 213 -4.40 10.57 4.36
C VAL A 213 -3.44 11.60 3.77
N HIS A 214 -2.14 11.35 3.93
CA HIS A 214 -1.08 12.23 3.41
C HIS A 214 -0.15 11.52 2.42
N GLU A 215 -0.17 10.18 2.39
CA GLU A 215 0.65 9.41 1.47
C GLU A 215 -0.18 9.03 0.23
N GLY A 216 0.46 9.09 -0.95
CA GLY A 216 -0.15 8.68 -2.21
C GLY A 216 -0.55 7.21 -2.23
N PHE A 217 -1.40 6.84 -3.18
CA PHE A 217 -1.83 5.45 -3.33
C PHE A 217 -0.66 4.60 -3.82
N LYS A 218 -0.33 3.52 -3.12
CA LYS A 218 0.79 2.64 -3.47
C LYS A 218 0.30 1.30 -4.03
N PRO A 219 0.49 1.04 -5.34
CA PRO A 219 0.33 -0.30 -5.91
C PRO A 219 1.25 -1.33 -5.24
N ASP A 220 0.74 -2.53 -5.02
CA ASP A 220 1.48 -3.61 -4.35
C ASP A 220 2.68 -4.07 -5.17
N VAL A 221 2.58 -4.02 -6.50
CA VAL A 221 3.71 -4.26 -7.41
C VAL A 221 4.94 -3.41 -7.07
N PHE A 222 4.79 -2.18 -6.58
CA PHE A 222 5.94 -1.36 -6.15
C PHE A 222 6.54 -1.81 -4.83
N SER A 223 5.78 -2.53 -4.00
CA SER A 223 6.33 -3.19 -2.81
C SER A 223 7.10 -4.46 -3.19
N THR A 224 6.66 -5.17 -4.22
CA THR A 224 7.37 -6.34 -4.78
C THR A 224 8.68 -5.95 -5.47
N ILE A 225 8.65 -4.86 -6.25
CA ILE A 225 9.82 -4.39 -7.00
C ILE A 225 10.90 -3.81 -6.09
N GLY A 226 10.51 -3.10 -5.03
CA GLY A 226 11.45 -2.49 -4.10
C GLY A 226 11.86 -1.07 -4.49
N ARG A 227 12.52 -0.37 -3.55
CA ARG A 227 12.92 1.04 -3.68
C ARG A 227 14.21 1.23 -4.48
N GLU A 228 15.00 0.18 -4.63
CA GLU A 228 16.30 0.17 -5.31
C GLU A 228 16.22 0.43 -6.83
N TRP A 229 15.01 0.58 -7.36
CA TRP A 229 14.76 0.92 -8.77
C TRP A 229 14.38 2.39 -8.98
N ASP A 230 14.31 3.20 -7.91
CA ASP A 230 14.04 4.64 -7.96
C ASP A 230 12.82 5.02 -8.82
N LEU A 231 11.78 4.18 -8.78
CA LEU A 231 10.50 4.47 -9.41
C LEU A 231 9.66 5.38 -8.51
N GLU A 232 8.75 6.14 -9.13
CA GLU A 232 7.74 6.87 -8.39
C GLU A 232 6.93 5.88 -7.53
N PRO A 233 6.96 5.98 -6.19
CA PRO A 233 6.45 4.92 -5.32
C PRO A 233 4.92 4.97 -5.14
N THR A 234 4.26 5.98 -5.70
CA THR A 234 2.82 6.22 -5.55
C THR A 234 2.18 6.68 -6.86
N ILE A 235 0.88 6.44 -6.99
CA ILE A 235 0.02 6.95 -8.07
C ILE A 235 -1.20 7.64 -7.47
N HIS A 236 -2.09 8.13 -8.33
CA HIS A 236 -3.35 8.78 -7.94
C HIS A 236 -3.17 10.00 -7.03
N ASN A 237 -2.01 10.66 -7.10
CA ASN A 237 -1.71 11.86 -6.32
C ASN A 237 -2.67 13.03 -6.64
N ASN A 238 -3.23 13.07 -7.85
CA ASN A 238 -4.30 13.98 -8.22
C ASN A 238 -5.62 13.69 -7.46
N ILE A 239 -5.94 12.41 -7.23
CA ILE A 239 -7.11 12.02 -6.42
C ILE A 239 -6.88 12.42 -4.97
N LEU A 240 -5.67 12.16 -4.44
CA LEU A 240 -5.28 12.59 -3.10
C LEU A 240 -5.44 14.09 -2.94
N ALA A 241 -4.88 14.90 -3.85
CA ALA A 241 -4.98 16.35 -3.82
C ALA A 241 -6.43 16.86 -3.93
N LYS A 242 -7.27 16.18 -4.74
CA LYS A 242 -8.70 16.51 -4.90
C LYS A 242 -9.49 16.27 -3.60
N VAL A 243 -9.21 15.20 -2.88
CA VAL A 243 -9.96 14.83 -1.66
C VAL A 243 -9.37 15.53 -0.43
N PHE A 244 -8.05 15.65 -0.36
CA PHE A 244 -7.30 16.26 0.74
C PHE A 244 -6.36 17.36 0.21
N PRO A 245 -6.88 18.55 -0.10
CA PRO A 245 -6.08 19.63 -0.71
C PRO A 245 -4.97 20.16 0.21
N TYR A 246 -5.09 19.99 1.53
CA TYR A 246 -4.08 20.44 2.51
C TYR A 246 -3.03 19.38 2.84
N SER A 247 -3.19 18.14 2.38
CA SER A 247 -2.26 17.04 2.66
C SER A 247 -0.99 17.06 1.80
N VAL A 248 -0.97 17.84 0.71
CA VAL A 248 0.10 17.83 -0.30
C VAL A 248 1.25 18.81 0.04
N VAL A 249 1.16 19.54 1.16
CA VAL A 249 2.13 20.60 1.52
C VAL A 249 3.44 20.06 2.16
N ARG A 250 3.72 18.74 2.11
CA ARG A 250 4.98 18.18 2.67
C ARG A 250 5.78 17.35 1.67
N ILE A 251 5.99 17.88 0.48
CA ILE A 251 7.07 17.44 -0.40
C ILE A 251 7.74 18.74 -0.84
N ASN A 252 8.88 19.08 -0.22
CA ASN A 252 9.81 20.20 -0.48
C ASN A 252 10.09 21.11 0.74
N ASP A 253 10.45 20.52 1.88
CA ASP A 253 11.35 21.15 2.85
C ASP A 253 12.61 20.29 2.99
#